data_AF-A0A1M7PSP1-F1
#
_entry.id   AF-A0A1M7PSP1-F1
#
_cell.length_a   1.000
_cell.length_b   1.000
_cell.length_c   1.000
_cell.angle_alpha   90.00
_cell.angle_beta   90.00
_cell.angle_gamma   90.00
#
_symmetry.space_group_name_H-M   'P 1'
#
loop_
_entity.id
_entity.type
_entity.pdbx_description
1 polymer ?
#
loop_
_entity_poly.entity_id
_entity_poly.type
_entity_poly.pdbx_seq_one_letter_code
_entity_poly.pdbx_strand_id
1 'polypeptide(L)' 'MNELIIYSILLLMVLTHLILASLLYRKINRDKQLSFHEKNDWRLRALVFPAYYWFAYKKHKARQK' A
#
# COMPACT_ATOMS: atom_id res chain seq x y z
N MET A 1 -8.86 21.19 -23.71
CA MET A 1 -9.63 19.99 -23.24
C MET A 1 -8.72 18.83 -22.87
N ASN A 2 -7.50 18.76 -23.39
CA ASN A 2 -6.52 17.73 -23.05
C ASN A 2 -6.10 17.82 -21.56
N GLU A 3 -6.06 19.03 -21.01
CA GLU A 3 -5.75 19.32 -19.62
C GLU A 3 -6.74 18.63 -18.67
N LEU A 4 -8.04 18.66 -19.00
CA LEU A 4 -9.08 18.02 -18.20
C LEU A 4 -8.91 16.49 -18.15
N ILE A 5 -8.53 15.88 -19.28
CA ILE A 5 -8.24 14.45 -19.37
C ILE A 5 -7.02 14.11 -18.49
N ILE A 6 -5.94 14.88 -18.61
CA ILE A 6 -4.71 14.68 -17.83
C ILE A 6 -5.01 14.78 -16.33
N TYR A 7 -5.73 15.81 -15.90
CA TYR A 7 -6.09 15.98 -14.48
C TYR A 7 -7.00 14.86 -13.97
N SER A 8 -7.93 14.39 -14.79
CA SER A 8 -8.79 13.25 -14.42
C SER A 8 -7.97 11.97 -14.22
N ILE A 9 -6.99 11.71 -15.09
CA ILE A 9 -6.09 10.56 -14.96
C ILE A 9 -5.24 10.68 -13.70
N LEU A 10 -4.65 11.85 -13.44
CA LEU A 10 -3.87 12.10 -12.22
C LEU A 10 -4.70 11.90 -10.96
N LEU A 11 -5.94 12.40 -10.94
CA LEU A 11 -6.87 12.21 -9.84
C LEU A 11 -7.15 10.71 -9.59
N LEU A 12 -7.46 9.96 -10.65
CA LEU A 12 -7.69 8.52 -10.55
C LEU A 12 -6.44 7.77 -10.05
N MET A 13 -5.25 8.19 -10.47
CA MET A 13 -3.99 7.62 -10.01
C MET A 13 -3.77 7.84 -8.51
N VAL A 14 -4.03 9.06 -8.01
CA VAL A 14 -3.95 9.39 -6.58
C VAL A 14 -5.00 8.63 -5.77
N LEU A 15 -6.25 8.58 -6.23
CA LEU A 15 -7.31 7.81 -5.57
C LEU A 15 -6.96 6.33 -5.49
N THR A 16 -6.47 5.75 -6.58
CA THR A 16 -6.03 4.35 -6.62
C THR A 16 -4.89 4.10 -5.62
N HIS A 17 -3.91 5.00 -5.57
CA HIS A 17 -2.81 4.93 -4.61
C HIS A 17 -3.33 4.95 -3.15
N LEU A 18 -4.23 5.87 -2.81
CA LEU A 18 -4.79 6.00 -1.47
C LEU A 18 -5.60 4.76 -1.06
N ILE A 19 -6.42 4.22 -1.97
CA ILE A 19 -7.20 3.00 -1.73
C ILE A 19 -6.26 1.83 -1.45
N LEU A 20 -5.23 1.64 -2.29
CA LEU A 20 -4.26 0.55 -2.11
C LEU A 20 -3.49 0.68 -0.79
N ALA A 21 -3.05 1.89 -0.44
CA ALA A 21 -2.38 2.16 0.82
C ALA A 21 -3.29 1.83 2.02
N SER A 22 -4.55 2.24 1.99
CA SER A 22 -5.53 1.95 3.04
C SER A 22 -5.80 0.46 3.22
N LEU A 23 -5.94 -0.28 2.11
CA LEU A 23 -6.11 -1.73 2.15
C LEU A 23 -4.87 -2.43 2.74
N LEU A 24 -3.68 -1.99 2.34
CA LEU A 24 -2.43 -2.58 2.83
C LEU A 24 -2.23 -2.29 4.30
N TYR A 25 -2.51 -1.06 4.73
CA TYR A 25 -2.48 -0.63 6.12
C TYR A 25 -3.39 -1.49 6.99
N ARG A 26 -4.65 -1.72 6.57
CA ARG A 26 -5.60 -2.59 7.28
C ARG A 26 -5.06 -4.01 7.40
N LYS A 27 -4.40 -4.52 6.35
CA LYS A 27 -3.84 -5.87 6.33
C LYS A 27 -2.67 -6.02 7.31
N ILE A 28 -1.72 -5.09 7.28
CA ILE A 28 -0.58 -5.03 8.21
C ILE A 28 -1.07 -4.91 9.66
N ASN A 29 -2.10 -4.08 9.91
CA ASN A 29 -2.60 -3.86 11.26
C ASN A 29 -3.20 -5.12 11.88
N ARG A 30 -3.91 -5.91 11.07
CA ARG A 30 -4.52 -7.19 11.47
C ARG A 30 -3.52 -8.33 11.60
N ASP A 31 -2.29 -8.16 11.12
CA ASP A 31 -1.26 -9.19 11.24
C ASP A 31 -0.77 -9.30 12.69
N LYS A 32 -0.89 -10.49 13.27
CA LYS A 32 -0.43 -10.76 14.64
C LYS A 32 1.02 -11.25 14.68
N GLN A 33 1.60 -11.63 13.54
CA GLN A 33 2.96 -12.14 13.46
C GLN A 33 4.00 -11.02 13.47
N LEU A 34 3.61 -9.80 13.06
CA LEU A 34 4.49 -8.64 13.03
C LEU A 34 4.55 -7.94 14.38
N SER A 35 5.76 -7.61 14.79
CA SER A 35 6.01 -6.70 15.91
C SER A 35 5.53 -5.27 15.61
N PHE A 36 5.44 -4.44 16.65
CA PHE A 36 5.05 -3.04 16.49
C PHE A 36 5.97 -2.26 15.53
N HIS A 37 7.28 -2.47 15.62
CA HIS A 37 8.25 -1.80 14.74
C HIS A 37 8.12 -2.26 13.29
N GLU A 38 7.98 -3.57 13.05
CA GLU A 38 7.79 -4.09 11.69
C GLU A 38 6.49 -3.59 11.07
N LYS A 39 5.41 -3.51 11.86
CA LYS A 39 4.15 -2.90 11.39
C LYS A 39 4.38 -1.47 10.95
N ASN A 40 5.13 -0.69 11.71
CA ASN A 40 5.37 0.72 11.38
C ASN A 40 6.20 0.87 10.09
N ASP A 41 7.24 0.05 9.93
CA ASP A 41 8.08 0.04 8.73
C ASP A 41 7.26 -0.35 7.49
N TRP A 42 6.44 -1.40 7.59
CA TRP A 42 5.54 -1.79 6.51
C TRP A 42 4.49 -0.72 6.17
N ARG A 43 4.02 0.06 7.15
CA ARG A 43 3.08 1.17 6.90
C ARG A 43 3.76 2.33 6.17
N LEU A 44 4.98 2.69 6.54
CA LEU A 44 5.76 3.71 5.83
C LEU A 44 6.01 3.31 4.38
N ARG A 45 6.43 2.06 4.16
CA ARG A 45 6.61 1.50 2.82
C ARG A 45 5.32 1.51 2.01
N ALA A 46 4.19 1.16 2.64
CA ALA A 46 2.87 1.20 2.01
C ALA A 46 2.44 2.61 1.59
N LEU A 47 2.83 3.66 2.33
CA LEU A 47 2.54 5.05 1.96
C LEU A 47 3.33 5.51 0.73
N VAL A 48 4.57 5.05 0.57
CA VAL A 48 5.41 5.47 -0.56
C VAL A 48 4.98 4.76 -1.85
N PHE A 49 4.81 3.44 -1.80
CA PHE A 49 4.49 2.67 -3.02
C PHE A 49 3.62 1.44 -2.71
N PRO A 50 2.32 1.63 -2.46
CA PRO A 50 1.44 0.57 -1.94
C PRO A 50 1.34 -0.63 -2.87
N ALA A 51 1.34 -0.40 -4.19
CA ALA A 51 1.25 -1.46 -5.19
C ALA A 51 2.44 -2.44 -5.12
N TYR A 52 3.67 -1.93 -5.11
CA TYR A 52 4.89 -2.76 -5.00
C TYR A 52 4.95 -3.49 -3.66
N TYR A 53 4.74 -2.75 -2.56
CA TYR A 53 4.84 -3.31 -1.23
C TYR A 53 3.72 -4.28 -0.89
N TRP A 54 2.58 -4.25 -1.60
CA TRP A 54 1.57 -5.30 -1.49
C TRP A 54 2.12 -6.69 -1.86
N PHE A 55 2.87 -6.77 -2.96
CA PHE A 55 3.49 -8.01 -3.41
C PHE A 55 4.66 -8.41 -2.51
N ALA A 56 5.49 -7.43 -2.11
CA ALA A 56 6.58 -7.68 -1.16
C ALA A 56 6.04 -8.22 0.18
N TYR A 57 4.96 -7.64 0.69
CA TYR A 57 4.30 -8.06 1.92
C TYR A 57 3.71 -9.47 1.80
N LYS A 58 3.05 -9.80 0.68
CA LYS A 58 2.59 -11.18 0.42
C LYS A 58 3.74 -12.18 0.41
N LYS A 59 4.87 -11.85 -0.24
CA LYS A 59 6.06 -12.70 -0.29
C LYS A 59 6.69 -12.88 1.08
N HIS A 60 6.76 -11.82 1.88
CA HIS A 60 7.22 -11.87 3.27
C HIS A 60 6.37 -12.83 4.09
N LYS A 61 5.04 -12.70 4.03
CA LYS A 61 4.12 -13.60 4.74
C LYS A 61 4.25 -15.05 4.30
N ALA A 62 4.48 -15.31 3.02
CA ALA A 62 4.69 -16.68 2.51
C ALA A 62 5.99 -17.32 3.03
N ARG A 63 6.99 -16.51 3.40
CA ARG A 63 8.25 -16.99 4.00
C ARG A 63 8.18 -17.19 5.51
N GLN A 64 7.20 -16.58 6.18
CA GLN A 64 6.96 -16.75 7.61
C GLN A 64 5.94 -17.87 7.93
N LYS A 65 5.45 -18.56 6.90
CA LYS A 65 4.72 -19.82 7.03
C LYS A 65 5.69 -20.98 7.04
#